data_AF-A0A101X658-F1
#
_entry.id   AF-A0A101X658-F1
#
_cell.length_a   1.000
_cell.length_b   1.000
_cell.length_c   1.000
_cell.angle_alpha   90.00
_cell.angle_beta   90.00
_cell.angle_gamma   90.00
#
_symmetry.space_group_name_H-M   'P 1'
#
loop_
_entity.id
_entity.type
_entity.pdbx_description
1 polymer ?
#
loop_
_entity_poly.entity_id
_entity_poly.type
_entity_poly.pdbx_seq_one_letter_code
_entity_poly.pdbx_strand_id
1 'polypeptide(L)' 'MSSSNRCVFYQRTHDGERCVLMPPEDWRVSRSKFINLCLNGGRGCPVLSRYYSIVSRTSEEKKG' A
#
# COMPACT_ATOMS: atom_id res chain seq x y z
N MET A 1 -9.18 5.11 -19.33
CA MET A 1 -8.58 5.28 -17.99
C MET A 1 -9.10 4.13 -17.13
N SER A 2 -8.27 3.18 -16.74
CA SER A 2 -8.70 2.12 -15.80
C SER A 2 -8.83 2.73 -14.41
N SER A 3 -9.99 3.32 -14.13
CA SER A 3 -10.38 3.95 -12.86
C SER A 3 -10.61 2.91 -11.77
N SER A 4 -9.58 2.12 -11.46
CA SER A 4 -9.61 1.32 -10.25
C SER A 4 -9.44 2.27 -9.07
N ASN A 5 -10.52 2.55 -8.35
CA ASN A 5 -10.51 3.25 -7.06
C ASN A 5 -9.74 2.48 -5.97
N ARG A 6 -8.92 1.48 -6.32
CA ARG A 6 -8.17 0.64 -5.41
C ARG A 6 -6.72 1.10 -5.36
N CYS A 7 -6.11 0.99 -4.19
CA CYS A 7 -4.69 1.21 -4.00
C CYS A 7 -3.89 0.23 -4.87
N VAL A 8 -2.87 0.72 -5.57
CA VAL A 8 -2.01 -0.10 -6.44
C VAL A 8 -1.26 -1.21 -5.68
N PHE A 9 -1.10 -1.07 -4.37
CA PHE A 9 -0.48 -2.06 -3.51
C PHE A 9 -1.47 -3.10 -2.95
N TYR A 10 -2.78 -2.95 -3.20
CA TYR A 10 -3.79 -3.93 -2.79
C TYR A 10 -4.05 -4.95 -3.90
N GLN A 11 -3.23 -5.99 -3.91
CA GLN A 11 -3.11 -6.96 -5.00
C GLN A 11 -3.58 -8.36 -4.58
N ARG A 12 -3.93 -9.18 -5.58
CA ARG A 12 -4.23 -10.61 -5.39
C ARG A 12 -2.92 -11.39 -5.22
N THR A 13 -2.81 -12.13 -4.14
CA THR A 13 -1.72 -13.08 -3.84
C THR A 13 -2.25 -14.50 -3.75
N HIS A 14 -1.37 -15.49 -3.58
CA HIS A 14 -1.75 -16.91 -3.47
C HIS A 14 -2.76 -17.17 -2.32
N ASP A 15 -2.61 -16.44 -1.21
CA ASP A 15 -3.40 -16.54 0.02
C ASP A 15 -4.61 -15.58 0.07
N GLY A 16 -4.93 -14.90 -1.03
CA GLY A 16 -6.04 -13.96 -1.14
C GLY A 16 -5.60 -12.53 -1.50
N GLU A 17 -6.50 -11.56 -1.41
CA GLU A 17 -6.12 -10.16 -1.67
C GLU A 17 -5.52 -9.51 -0.42
N ARG A 18 -4.40 -8.81 -0.58
CA ARG A 18 -3.72 -8.11 0.52
C ARG A 18 -2.96 -6.87 0.07
N CYS A 19 -2.68 -6.00 1.04
CA CYS A 19 -1.70 -4.95 0.84
C CYS A 19 -0.30 -5.57 0.81
N VAL A 20 0.41 -5.46 -0.32
CA VAL A 20 1.74 -6.08 -0.50
C VAL A 20 2.85 -5.36 0.27
N LEU A 21 2.57 -4.14 0.76
CA LEU A 21 3.47 -3.39 1.65
C LEU A 21 3.43 -3.88 3.11
N MET A 22 2.54 -4.82 3.44
CA MET A 22 2.50 -5.47 4.75
C MET A 22 2.78 -6.97 4.62
N PRO A 23 3.53 -7.57 5.57
CA PRO A 23 3.66 -9.02 5.66
C PRO A 23 2.29 -9.72 5.78
N PRO A 24 2.14 -10.97 5.31
CA PRO A 24 0.87 -11.70 5.39
C PRO A 24 0.31 -11.84 6.81
N GLU A 25 1.17 -12.04 7.80
CA GLU A 25 0.84 -12.11 9.22
C GLU A 25 0.26 -10.78 9.74
N ASP A 26 0.91 -9.66 9.45
CA ASP A 26 0.45 -8.34 9.84
C ASP A 26 -0.86 -7.97 9.12
N TRP A 27 -0.99 -8.35 7.85
CA TRP A 27 -2.22 -8.16 7.10
C TRP A 27 -3.38 -8.92 7.73
N ARG A 28 -3.20 -10.19 8.11
CA ARG A 28 -4.25 -11.00 8.73
C ARG A 28 -4.84 -10.34 9.98
N VAL A 29 -4.00 -9.75 10.83
CA VAL A 29 -4.46 -9.10 12.07
C VAL A 29 -5.01 -7.69 11.86
N SER A 30 -4.52 -6.97 10.84
CA SER A 30 -4.84 -5.55 10.64
C SER A 30 -5.78 -5.28 9.47
N ARG A 31 -6.18 -6.31 8.71
CA ARG A 31 -7.03 -6.22 7.51
C ARG A 31 -8.25 -5.34 7.74
N SER A 32 -9.00 -5.57 8.81
CA SER A 32 -10.24 -4.82 9.10
C SER A 32 -10.03 -3.31 9.23
N LYS A 33 -8.83 -2.87 9.63
CA LYS A 33 -8.46 -1.46 9.76
C LYS A 33 -8.07 -0.85 8.40
N PHE A 34 -7.33 -1.59 7.59
CA PHE A 34 -6.71 -1.06 6.37
C PHE A 34 -7.49 -1.34 5.08
N ILE A 35 -8.41 -2.31 5.07
CA ILE A 35 -9.12 -2.72 3.86
C ILE A 35 -9.88 -1.57 3.20
N ASN A 36 -10.59 -0.75 3.99
CA ASN A 36 -11.31 0.41 3.47
C ASN A 36 -10.38 1.46 2.88
N LEU A 37 -9.18 1.65 3.43
CA LEU A 37 -8.19 2.56 2.88
C LEU A 37 -7.67 2.02 1.54
N CYS A 38 -7.39 0.71 1.47
CA CYS A 38 -6.95 0.03 0.26
C CYS A 38 -8.01 0.08 -0.85
N LEU A 39 -9.28 -0.12 -0.53
CA LEU A 39 -10.39 -0.08 -1.49
C LEU A 39 -10.76 1.35 -1.93
N ASN A 40 -10.25 2.39 -1.26
CA ASN A 40 -10.45 3.80 -1.58
C ASN A 40 -9.14 4.47 -2.07
N GLY A 41 -8.36 3.76 -2.86
CA GLY A 41 -7.18 4.29 -3.55
C GLY A 41 -5.96 4.49 -2.65
N GLY A 42 -6.03 4.08 -1.39
CA GLY A 42 -4.99 4.32 -0.39
C GLY A 42 -5.08 5.70 0.27
N ARG A 43 -6.17 6.46 0.07
CA ARG A 43 -6.35 7.79 0.66
C ARG A 43 -6.31 7.69 2.19
N GLY A 44 -5.42 8.44 2.83
CA GLY A 44 -5.24 8.44 4.28
C GLY A 44 -4.51 7.19 4.84
N CYS A 45 -3.96 6.32 3.98
CA CYS A 45 -3.22 5.13 4.43
C CYS A 45 -1.82 5.51 4.96
N PRO A 46 -1.52 5.27 6.25
CA PRO A 46 -0.21 5.60 6.82
C PRO A 46 0.92 4.73 6.26
N VAL A 47 0.63 3.48 5.88
CA VAL A 47 1.60 2.58 5.24
C VAL A 47 2.02 3.11 3.87
N LEU A 48 1.05 3.54 3.07
CA LEU A 48 1.30 4.11 1.75
C LEU A 48 2.06 5.45 1.84
N SER A 49 1.65 6.31 2.78
CA SER A 49 2.33 7.59 3.04
C SER A 49 3.80 7.36 3.42
N ARG A 50 4.08 6.41 4.31
CA ARG A 50 5.43 6.04 4.71
C ARG A 50 6.26 5.51 3.53
N TYR A 51 5.67 4.65 2.69
CA TYR A 51 6.36 4.14 1.49
C TYR A 51 6.80 5.28 0.58
N TYR A 52 5.90 6.20 0.23
CA TYR A 52 6.26 7.33 -0.63
C TYR A 52 7.28 8.28 0.01
N SER A 53 7.22 8.48 1.33
CA SER A 53 8.23 9.28 2.04
C SER A 53 9.63 8.66 1.97
N ILE A 54 9.74 7.34 2.01
CA ILE A 54 11.01 6.63 1.86
C ILE A 54 11.50 6.74 0.42
N VAL A 55 10.64 6.44 -0.55
CA VAL A 55 11.00 6.45 -1.99
C VAL A 55 11.37 7.85 -2.47
N SER A 56 10.71 8.90 -1.99
CA SER A 56 11.04 10.29 -2.35
C SER A 56 12.45 10.66 -1.89
N ARG A 57 12.87 10.23 -0.69
CA ARG A 57 14.23 10.48 -0.17
C ARG A 57 15.29 9.76 -0.99
N THR A 58 15.02 8.52 -1.40
CA THR A 58 15.95 7.75 -2.24
C THR A 58 16.14 8.32 -3.66
N SER A 59 15.28 9.25 -4.08
CA SER A 59 15.36 9.90 -5.39
C SER A 59 16.36 11.07 -5.42
N GLU A 60 16.69 11.65 -4.27
CA GLU A 60 17.62 12.79 -4.17
C GLU A 60 19.09 12.38 -4.10
N GLU A 61 19.39 11.16 -3.63
CA GLU A 61 20.76 10.66 -3.47
C GLU A 61 21.43 10.24 -4.79
N LYS A 62 20.69 10.17 -5.90
CA LYS A 62 21.24 9.87 -7.24
C LYS A 62 21.65 11.11 -8.05
N LYS A 63 21.64 12.30 -7.45
CA LYS A 63 22.01 13.56 -8.13
C LYS A 63 23.24 14.25 -7.53
N GLY A 64 23.99 13.58 -6.65
CA GLY A 64 25.26 14.03 -6.08
C GLY A 64 26.46 13.38 -6.74
#